data_AF-A0A6A2Y7U0-F1
#
_entry.id   AF-A0A6A2Y7U0-F1
#
_cell.length_a   1.000
_cell.length_b   1.000
_cell.length_c   1.000
_cell.angle_alpha   90.00
_cell.angle_beta   90.00
_cell.angle_gamma   90.00
#
_symmetry.space_group_name_H-M   'P 1'
#
loop_
_entity.id
_entity.type
_entity.pdbx_description
1 polymer ?
#
loop_
_entity_poly.entity_id
_entity_poly.type
_entity_poly.pdbx_seq_one_letter_code
_entity_poly.pdbx_strand_id
1 'polypeptide(L)'
;MATNLCCRALVSSTTRFQLVGAVSTLSSSSYSSYYLKTGCAQSLPFVRLLRSKFSTQTPDKTVRAVKMEANSNTVPSIVVYVTVPNREAGRKLAGSIVKEKLAACVNIVPGVESVYEWEGKINTDPEELLIIKTRQSLLPALTEHVNANHEYDVPEVIALPIDGGSPQYLEWLKNSTRD
;
A
#
# COMPACT_ATOMS: atom_id res chain seq x y z
N MET A 1 -32.55 2.12 11.65
CA MET A 1 -32.56 1.10 10.57
C MET A 1 -31.16 1.09 9.97
N ALA A 2 -30.27 0.28 10.53
CA ALA A 2 -28.92 0.13 9.99
C ALA A 2 -29.03 -0.86 8.83
N THR A 3 -28.95 -0.36 7.61
CA THR A 3 -28.82 -1.18 6.41
C THR A 3 -27.47 -1.90 6.50
N ASN A 4 -27.52 -3.23 6.52
CA ASN A 4 -26.37 -4.13 6.44
C ASN A 4 -25.62 -3.89 5.13
N LEU A 5 -24.71 -2.92 5.15
CA LEU A 5 -23.86 -2.56 4.03
C LEU A 5 -22.71 -3.57 4.00
N CYS A 6 -22.81 -4.50 3.06
CA CYS A 6 -21.91 -5.65 2.94
C CYS A 6 -20.69 -5.26 2.10
N CYS A 7 -19.47 -5.52 2.61
CA CYS A 7 -18.25 -5.57 1.79
C CYS A 7 -18.17 -6.87 0.96
N ARG A 8 -19.26 -7.63 0.85
CA ARG A 8 -19.26 -8.94 0.19
C ARG A 8 -20.25 -8.94 -0.94
N ALA A 9 -19.77 -9.33 -2.11
CA ALA A 9 -20.62 -9.72 -3.21
C ALA A 9 -21.42 -10.97 -2.83
N LEU A 10 -22.73 -10.95 -3.08
CA LEU A 10 -23.59 -12.12 -2.99
C LEU A 10 -23.29 -13.08 -4.16
N VAL A 11 -22.13 -13.74 -4.15
CA VAL A 11 -21.84 -14.82 -5.11
C VAL A 11 -22.44 -16.12 -4.59
N SER A 12 -23.69 -16.37 -4.97
CA SER A 12 -24.31 -17.68 -4.92
C SER A 12 -23.84 -18.53 -6.09
N SER A 13 -22.84 -19.41 -5.90
CA SER A 13 -22.82 -20.67 -6.65
C SER A 13 -22.08 -21.78 -5.90
N THR A 14 -22.87 -22.75 -5.49
CA THR A 14 -22.54 -24.03 -4.88
C THR A 14 -21.66 -24.88 -5.81
N THR A 15 -20.47 -25.27 -5.36
CA THR A 15 -19.85 -26.52 -5.85
C THR A 15 -19.15 -27.26 -4.73
N ARG A 16 -19.84 -28.29 -4.23
CA ARG A 16 -19.30 -29.34 -3.37
C ARG A 16 -18.21 -30.12 -4.12
N PHE A 17 -17.09 -30.40 -3.46
CA PHE A 17 -16.34 -31.63 -3.70
C PHE A 17 -15.99 -32.27 -2.35
N GLN A 18 -16.48 -33.50 -2.15
CA GLN A 18 -16.11 -34.38 -1.04
C GLN A 18 -14.99 -35.33 -1.50
N LEU A 19 -13.99 -35.48 -0.61
CA LEU A 19 -13.28 -36.67 -0.13
C LEU A 19 -12.84 -37.78 -1.12
N VAL A 20 -11.60 -38.26 -0.99
CA VAL A 20 -11.24 -39.58 -0.38
C VAL A 20 -9.70 -39.80 -0.36
N GLY A 21 -9.18 -40.24 0.81
CA GLY A 21 -8.10 -41.25 1.00
C GLY A 21 -6.64 -40.78 0.87
N ALA A 22 -5.64 -41.31 1.58
CA ALA A 22 -5.58 -42.42 2.53
C ALA A 22 -4.30 -42.34 3.42
N VAL A 23 -4.44 -42.87 4.64
CA VAL A 23 -3.52 -43.62 5.53
C VAL A 23 -2.04 -43.76 5.12
N SER A 24 -1.08 -43.53 6.05
CA SER A 24 -0.06 -44.52 6.53
C SER A 24 1.09 -43.93 7.40
N THR A 25 1.09 -44.34 8.68
CA THR A 25 2.21 -44.82 9.55
C THR A 25 3.56 -44.07 9.75
N LEU A 26 3.78 -43.67 11.02
CA LEU A 26 4.91 -43.89 11.94
C LEU A 26 6.38 -43.67 11.48
N SER A 27 7.10 -42.78 12.18
CA SER A 27 8.35 -43.11 12.90
C SER A 27 8.87 -41.93 13.76
N SER A 28 9.42 -42.27 14.92
CA SER A 28 9.95 -41.41 15.97
C SER A 28 11.44 -41.06 15.76
N SER A 29 11.91 -39.91 16.27
CA SER A 29 13.17 -39.77 17.06
C SER A 29 13.53 -38.30 17.41
N SER A 30 13.29 -37.93 18.67
CA SER A 30 14.27 -37.50 19.71
C SER A 30 15.53 -36.64 19.43
N TYR A 31 15.66 -35.57 20.26
CA TYR A 31 16.88 -34.97 20.88
C TYR A 31 17.87 -34.22 19.96
N SER A 32 18.54 -33.11 20.32
CA SER A 32 19.04 -32.63 21.61
C SER A 32 19.25 -31.11 21.62
N SER A 33 19.10 -30.52 22.81
CA SER A 33 19.52 -29.19 23.22
C SER A 33 21.03 -29.14 23.50
N TYR A 34 21.70 -28.02 23.18
CA TYR A 34 22.96 -27.64 23.83
C TYR A 34 22.98 -26.13 24.12
N TYR A 35 23.33 -25.87 25.37
CA TYR A 35 23.46 -24.61 26.08
C TYR A 35 24.85 -23.95 25.88
N LEU A 36 24.98 -22.75 26.46
CA LEU A 36 26.20 -22.01 26.90
C LEU A 36 26.85 -21.05 25.89
N LYS A 37 27.44 -19.90 26.29
CA LYS A 37 27.34 -18.93 27.42
C LYS A 37 28.55 -17.98 27.26
N THR A 38 28.35 -16.69 27.56
CA THR A 38 29.24 -15.74 28.28
C THR A 38 30.61 -15.25 27.75
N GLY A 39 30.87 -13.96 28.02
CA GLY A 39 32.20 -13.34 28.28
C GLY A 39 32.46 -12.12 27.38
N CYS A 40 32.27 -10.84 27.75
CA CYS A 40 32.81 -9.96 28.81
C CYS A 40 34.21 -9.37 28.52
N ALA A 41 34.39 -8.10 28.93
CA ALA A 41 35.65 -7.36 29.22
C ALA A 41 36.47 -6.84 28.01
N GLN A 42 37.15 -5.69 28.03
CA GLN A 42 37.41 -4.65 29.05
C GLN A 42 38.01 -3.40 28.37
N SER A 43 37.85 -2.28 29.05
CA SER A 43 38.42 -0.94 28.83
C SER A 43 39.95 -0.83 29.00
N LEU A 44 40.52 0.29 28.50
CA LEU A 44 41.54 1.21 29.09
C LEU A 44 42.47 1.82 27.98
N PRO A 45 43.32 2.85 28.22
CA PRO A 45 42.97 4.25 28.48
C PRO A 45 43.80 5.29 27.66
N PHE A 46 43.29 6.52 27.61
CA PHE A 46 43.99 7.82 27.70
C PHE A 46 45.36 8.05 26.99
N VAL A 47 45.37 8.87 25.93
CA VAL A 47 46.46 9.84 25.67
C VAL A 47 45.87 11.17 25.20
N ARG A 48 46.17 12.22 25.96
CA ARG A 48 45.99 13.65 25.63
C ARG A 48 47.24 14.09 24.86
N LEU A 49 47.10 14.61 23.64
CA LEU A 49 48.16 15.42 23.03
C LEU A 49 47.60 16.52 22.10
N LEU A 50 47.86 17.75 22.54
CA LEU A 50 48.15 18.97 21.78
C LEU A 50 47.11 19.58 20.82
N ARG A 51 46.53 20.66 21.36
CA ARG A 51 46.03 21.88 20.72
C ARG A 51 46.89 22.35 19.55
N SER A 52 46.29 22.44 18.36
CA SER A 52 46.73 23.34 17.29
C SER A 52 45.52 24.14 16.81
N LYS A 53 45.63 25.47 16.90
CA LYS A 53 44.70 26.40 16.27
C LYS A 53 45.13 26.54 14.81
N PHE A 54 44.32 26.11 13.87
CA PHE A 54 44.36 26.67 12.53
C PHE A 54 42.95 26.94 12.01
N SER A 55 42.84 28.12 11.44
CA SER A 55 41.64 28.85 11.08
C SER A 55 41.10 28.40 9.72
N THR A 56 39.79 28.63 9.54
CA THR A 56 39.10 28.90 8.27
C THR A 56 39.11 27.82 7.19
N GLN A 57 37.98 27.10 7.09
CA GLN A 57 36.95 27.30 6.05
C GLN A 57 35.97 26.12 6.10
N THR A 58 34.75 26.37 6.57
CA THR A 58 33.62 25.46 6.40
C THR A 58 33.15 25.57 4.95
N PRO A 59 33.10 24.49 4.16
CA PRO A 59 32.22 24.47 3.00
C PRO A 59 30.81 24.38 3.57
N ASP A 60 30.16 25.54 3.59
CA ASP A 60 28.73 25.71 3.72
C ASP A 60 28.03 24.90 2.61
N LYS A 61 27.81 23.60 2.88
CA LYS A 61 26.75 22.85 2.21
C LYS A 61 25.47 23.16 2.95
N THR A 62 24.98 24.37 2.72
CA THR A 62 23.56 24.68 2.80
C THR A 62 22.86 23.56 2.04
N VAL A 63 22.26 22.61 2.77
CA VAL A 63 21.15 21.82 2.25
C VAL A 63 20.11 22.87 1.92
N ARG A 64 20.14 23.35 0.68
CA ARG A 64 19.07 24.18 0.14
C ARG A 64 17.85 23.29 0.28
N ALA A 65 17.02 23.58 1.28
CA ALA A 65 15.64 23.19 1.23
C ALA A 65 15.17 23.66 -0.14
N VAL A 66 14.98 22.71 -1.05
CA VAL A 66 14.41 22.95 -2.37
C VAL A 66 12.96 23.31 -2.04
N LYS A 67 12.76 24.58 -1.68
CA LYS A 67 11.47 25.22 -1.75
C LYS A 67 11.15 25.14 -3.23
N MET A 68 10.29 24.18 -3.59
CA MET A 68 9.75 24.10 -4.93
C MET A 68 9.30 25.50 -5.30
N GLU A 69 9.95 26.11 -6.28
CA GLU A 69 9.33 27.22 -6.99
C GLU A 69 7.96 26.70 -7.43
N ALA A 70 6.92 27.46 -7.11
CA ALA A 70 5.54 27.14 -7.45
C ALA A 70 5.41 27.13 -8.98
N ASN A 71 5.79 26.03 -9.61
CA ASN A 71 5.58 25.83 -11.02
C ASN A 71 4.08 25.64 -11.21
N SER A 72 3.43 26.55 -11.93
CA SER A 72 1.98 26.60 -12.19
C SER A 72 1.43 25.36 -12.94
N ASN A 73 2.26 24.33 -13.16
CA ASN A 73 1.95 23.16 -13.97
C ASN A 73 1.54 21.93 -13.15
N THR A 74 1.54 21.96 -11.83
CA THR A 74 1.04 20.86 -10.99
C THR A 74 -0.34 21.15 -10.42
N VAL A 75 -1.04 20.11 -9.96
CA VAL A 75 -2.35 20.19 -9.29
C VAL A 75 -2.32 19.38 -7.99
N PRO A 76 -3.16 19.71 -6.99
CA PRO A 76 -3.32 18.88 -5.80
C PRO A 76 -3.65 17.44 -6.21
N SER A 77 -2.84 16.50 -5.74
CA SER A 77 -2.86 15.10 -6.16
C SER A 77 -2.98 14.20 -4.95
N ILE A 78 -3.55 13.01 -5.17
CA ILE A 78 -3.84 12.02 -4.13
C ILE A 78 -3.45 10.63 -4.60
N VAL A 79 -3.14 9.77 -3.64
CA VAL A 79 -3.11 8.32 -3.79
C VAL A 79 -4.43 7.78 -3.25
N VAL A 80 -5.13 6.94 -4.02
CA VAL A 80 -6.38 6.31 -3.59
C VAL A 80 -6.17 4.80 -3.48
N TYR A 81 -6.62 4.24 -2.36
CA TYR A 81 -6.65 2.80 -2.13
C TYR A 81 -8.06 2.28 -2.38
N VAL A 82 -8.13 1.18 -3.12
CA VAL A 82 -9.35 0.41 -3.38
C VAL A 82 -8.99 -1.07 -3.33
N THR A 83 -9.68 -1.86 -2.51
CA THR A 83 -9.56 -3.31 -2.55
C THR A 83 -10.56 -3.92 -3.53
N VAL A 84 -10.21 -5.06 -4.12
CA VAL A 84 -11.05 -5.79 -5.07
C VAL A 84 -10.99 -7.31 -4.78
N PRO A 85 -12.06 -8.07 -5.06
CA PRO A 85 -12.14 -9.48 -4.67
C PRO A 85 -11.20 -10.43 -5.43
N ASN A 86 -10.73 -10.03 -6.63
CA ASN A 86 -9.91 -10.89 -7.48
C ASN A 86 -9.17 -10.11 -8.56
N ARG A 87 -8.26 -10.81 -9.24
CA ARG A 87 -7.37 -10.28 -10.26
C ARG A 87 -8.08 -9.75 -11.50
N GLU A 88 -9.13 -10.45 -11.94
CA GLU A 88 -9.92 -10.06 -13.10
C GLU A 88 -10.66 -8.74 -12.83
N ALA A 89 -11.28 -8.62 -11.65
CA ALA A 89 -11.92 -7.40 -11.18
C ALA A 89 -10.91 -6.24 -11.08
N GLY A 90 -9.75 -6.47 -10.46
CA GLY A 90 -8.69 -5.47 -10.34
C GLY A 90 -8.18 -4.95 -11.68
N ARG A 91 -7.88 -5.86 -12.63
CA ARG A 91 -7.45 -5.49 -13.98
C ARG A 91 -8.52 -4.71 -14.74
N LYS A 92 -9.78 -5.16 -14.68
CA LYS A 92 -10.90 -4.51 -15.36
C LYS A 92 -11.12 -3.10 -14.81
N LEU A 93 -11.19 -2.97 -13.49
CA LEU A 93 -11.43 -1.69 -12.81
C LEU A 93 -10.28 -0.72 -13.08
N ALA A 94 -9.03 -1.14 -12.87
CA ALA A 94 -7.84 -0.33 -13.18
C ALA A 94 -7.82 0.15 -14.63
N GLY A 95 -8.12 -0.74 -15.59
CA GLY A 95 -8.19 -0.40 -17.01
C GLY A 95 -9.27 0.64 -17.32
N SER A 96 -10.47 0.49 -16.73
CA SER A 96 -11.57 1.44 -16.92
C SER A 96 -11.25 2.83 -16.36
N ILE A 97 -10.69 2.91 -15.15
CA ILE A 97 -10.30 4.16 -14.48
C ILE A 97 -9.32 4.97 -15.35
N VAL A 98 -8.28 4.31 -15.87
CA VAL A 98 -7.28 4.98 -16.72
C VAL A 98 -7.89 5.36 -18.08
N LYS A 99 -8.69 4.48 -18.68
CA LYS A 99 -9.36 4.75 -19.96
C LYS A 99 -10.28 5.97 -19.89
N GLU A 100 -10.97 6.15 -18.77
CA GLU A 100 -11.87 7.30 -18.53
C GLU A 100 -11.14 8.56 -18.03
N LYS A 101 -9.80 8.49 -17.95
CA LYS A 101 -8.92 9.57 -17.46
C LYS A 101 -9.26 10.03 -16.04
N LEU A 102 -9.79 9.11 -15.22
CA LEU A 102 -10.07 9.34 -13.80
C LEU A 102 -8.82 9.20 -12.92
N ALA A 103 -7.76 8.57 -13.44
CA ALA A 103 -6.45 8.52 -12.81
C ALA A 103 -5.34 8.43 -13.87
N ALA A 104 -4.14 8.87 -13.52
CA ALA A 104 -2.99 8.80 -14.40
C ALA A 104 -2.41 7.37 -14.47
N CYS A 105 -2.36 6.68 -13.33
CA CYS A 105 -2.00 5.27 -13.28
C CYS A 105 -2.59 4.55 -12.07
N VAL A 106 -2.54 3.21 -12.13
CA VAL A 106 -2.94 2.30 -11.06
C VAL A 106 -1.88 1.22 -10.94
N ASN A 107 -1.39 0.98 -9.70
CA ASN A 107 -0.62 -0.23 -9.41
C ASN A 107 -1.57 -1.26 -8.80
N ILE A 108 -1.38 -2.53 -9.14
CA ILE A 108 -2.15 -3.65 -8.61
C ILE A 108 -1.22 -4.48 -7.74
N VAL A 109 -1.55 -4.63 -6.46
CA VAL A 109 -0.80 -5.45 -5.49
C VAL A 109 -1.60 -6.74 -5.26
N PRO A 110 -1.15 -7.88 -5.80
CA PRO A 110 -1.85 -9.15 -5.65
C PRO A 110 -1.58 -9.80 -4.30
N GLY A 111 -2.46 -10.73 -3.90
CA GLY A 111 -2.25 -11.60 -2.74
C GLY A 111 -2.36 -10.88 -1.40
N VAL A 112 -3.27 -9.91 -1.31
CA VAL A 112 -3.61 -9.24 -0.05
C VAL A 112 -4.61 -10.13 0.70
N GLU A 113 -4.48 -10.20 2.02
CA GLU A 113 -5.48 -10.79 2.90
C GLU A 113 -6.12 -9.68 3.72
N SER A 114 -7.43 -9.51 3.57
CA SER A 114 -8.20 -8.50 4.29
C SER A 114 -8.89 -9.14 5.48
N VAL A 115 -8.64 -8.60 6.68
CA VAL A 115 -9.18 -9.09 7.95
C VAL A 115 -10.11 -8.04 8.55
N TYR A 116 -11.37 -8.41 8.79
CA TYR A 116 -12.40 -7.47 9.27
C TYR A 116 -13.46 -8.16 10.12
N GLU A 117 -14.20 -7.40 10.92
CA GLU A 117 -15.34 -7.92 11.68
C GLU A 117 -16.65 -7.68 10.91
N TRP A 118 -17.44 -8.73 10.75
CA TRP A 118 -18.79 -8.65 10.18
C TRP A 118 -19.72 -9.63 10.89
N GLU A 119 -20.92 -9.17 11.25
CA GLU A 119 -21.93 -9.95 11.99
C GLU A 119 -21.37 -10.64 13.26
N GLY A 120 -20.48 -9.93 13.98
CA GLY A 120 -19.86 -10.42 15.22
C GLY A 120 -18.82 -11.52 15.02
N LYS A 121 -18.32 -11.71 13.79
CA LYS A 121 -17.28 -12.68 13.45
C LYS A 121 -16.12 -11.99 12.75
N ILE A 122 -14.90 -12.42 13.06
CA ILE A 122 -13.74 -12.06 12.27
C ILE A 122 -13.75 -12.87 10.98
N ASN A 123 -13.74 -12.17 9.86
CA ASN A 123 -13.68 -12.72 8.51
C ASN A 123 -12.31 -12.39 7.90
N THR A 124 -11.92 -13.22 6.95
CA THR A 124 -10.68 -13.07 6.19
C THR A 124 -10.99 -13.38 4.73
N ASP A 125 -10.72 -12.45 3.82
CA ASP A 125 -10.92 -12.65 2.39
C ASP A 125 -9.64 -12.35 1.61
N PRO A 126 -9.32 -13.15 0.57
CA PRO A 126 -8.25 -12.82 -0.36
C PRO A 126 -8.69 -11.70 -1.30
N GLU A 127 -7.84 -10.69 -1.46
CA GLU A 127 -8.11 -9.51 -2.28
C GLU A 127 -6.87 -9.07 -3.07
N GLU A 128 -7.06 -8.10 -3.95
CA GLU A 128 -5.96 -7.27 -4.48
C GLU A 128 -6.15 -5.82 -4.03
N LEU A 129 -5.04 -5.11 -3.81
CA LEU A 129 -5.06 -3.69 -3.51
C LEU A 129 -4.69 -2.88 -4.76
N LEU A 130 -5.58 -1.96 -5.15
CA LEU A 130 -5.33 -0.96 -6.18
C LEU A 130 -4.77 0.32 -5.53
N ILE A 131 -3.62 0.76 -6.03
CA ILE A 131 -2.97 2.02 -5.64
C ILE A 131 -3.04 2.99 -6.81
N ILE A 132 -4.04 3.85 -6.77
CA ILE A 132 -4.46 4.75 -7.86
C ILE A 132 -3.87 6.14 -7.63
N LYS A 133 -3.24 6.75 -8.65
CA LYS A 133 -2.67 8.12 -8.54
C LYS A 133 -3.48 9.06 -9.41
N THR A 134 -4.12 10.05 -8.78
CA THR A 134 -5.02 10.97 -9.47
C THR A 134 -5.01 12.36 -8.87
N ARG A 135 -5.76 13.28 -9.47
CA ARG A 135 -6.03 14.62 -8.94
C ARG A 135 -7.00 14.53 -7.76
N GLN A 136 -6.83 15.40 -6.78
CA GLN A 136 -7.77 15.51 -5.67
C GLN A 136 -9.19 15.87 -6.14
N SER A 137 -9.32 16.69 -7.19
CA SER A 137 -10.61 17.09 -7.77
C SER A 137 -11.42 15.92 -8.35
N LEU A 138 -10.74 14.83 -8.74
CA LEU A 138 -11.39 13.67 -9.35
C LEU A 138 -11.85 12.62 -8.35
N LEU A 139 -11.59 12.81 -7.05
CA LEU A 139 -11.98 11.83 -6.03
C LEU A 139 -13.48 11.49 -6.09
N PRO A 140 -14.44 12.45 -6.17
CA PRO A 140 -15.86 12.10 -6.22
C PRO A 140 -16.22 11.27 -7.45
N ALA A 141 -15.71 11.66 -8.63
CA ALA A 141 -15.97 10.94 -9.88
C ALA A 141 -15.32 9.54 -9.90
N LEU A 142 -14.12 9.41 -9.31
CA LEU A 142 -13.45 8.13 -9.14
C LEU A 142 -14.26 7.22 -8.19
N THR A 143 -14.73 7.74 -7.07
CA THR A 143 -15.54 6.98 -6.11
C THR A 143 -16.86 6.52 -6.75
N GLU A 144 -17.54 7.40 -7.48
CA GLU A 144 -18.76 7.03 -8.23
C GLU A 144 -18.49 5.93 -9.26
N HIS A 145 -17.39 6.06 -10.01
CA HIS A 145 -16.97 5.06 -10.98
C HIS A 145 -16.67 3.71 -10.34
N VAL A 146 -15.97 3.71 -9.19
CA VAL A 146 -15.70 2.49 -8.42
C VAL A 146 -17.02 1.87 -7.97
N ASN A 147 -17.92 2.63 -7.32
CA ASN A 147 -19.21 2.13 -6.87
C ASN A 147 -20.05 1.50 -8.00
N ALA A 148 -20.05 2.11 -9.19
CA ALA A 148 -20.80 1.61 -10.33
C ALA A 148 -20.20 0.32 -10.95
N ASN A 149 -18.93 0.03 -10.69
CA ASN A 149 -18.18 -1.07 -11.31
C ASN A 149 -17.60 -2.06 -10.29
N HIS A 150 -17.99 -1.98 -9.02
CA HIS A 150 -17.53 -2.87 -7.96
C HIS A 150 -18.54 -3.98 -7.66
N GLU A 151 -18.04 -5.11 -7.19
CA GLU A 151 -18.85 -6.28 -6.79
C GLU A 151 -19.49 -6.11 -5.41
N TYR A 152 -18.93 -5.22 -4.60
CA TYR A 152 -19.34 -4.97 -3.21
C TYR A 152 -20.32 -3.81 -3.15
N ASP A 153 -21.28 -3.88 -2.22
CA ASP A 153 -22.24 -2.80 -2.00
C ASP A 153 -21.55 -1.55 -1.45
N VAL A 154 -20.52 -1.73 -0.63
CA VAL A 154 -19.65 -0.66 -0.13
C VAL A 154 -18.18 -1.02 -0.40
N PRO A 155 -17.63 -0.61 -1.55
CA PRO A 155 -16.21 -0.77 -1.80
C PRO A 155 -15.38 0.16 -0.91
N GLU A 156 -14.19 -0.30 -0.49
CA GLU A 156 -13.20 0.58 0.12
C GLU A 156 -12.72 1.60 -0.93
N VAL A 157 -12.85 2.89 -0.63
CA VAL A 157 -12.25 3.98 -1.41
C VAL A 157 -11.75 5.05 -0.46
N ILE A 158 -10.45 5.05 -0.16
CA ILE A 158 -9.82 6.02 0.75
C ILE A 158 -8.68 6.75 0.06
N ALA A 159 -8.48 8.03 0.39
CA ALA A 159 -7.51 8.89 -0.27
C ALA A 159 -6.45 9.43 0.71
N LEU A 160 -5.21 9.50 0.24
CA LEU A 160 -4.05 10.06 0.94
C LEU A 160 -3.46 11.21 0.12
N PRO A 161 -3.14 12.37 0.72
CA PRO A 161 -2.56 13.50 -0.01
C PRO A 161 -1.13 13.19 -0.49
N ILE A 162 -0.78 13.74 -1.66
CA ILE A 162 0.59 13.77 -2.16
C ILE A 162 1.16 15.17 -1.90
N ASP A 163 2.05 15.28 -0.90
CA ASP A 163 2.64 16.55 -0.49
C ASP A 163 3.86 16.98 -1.35
N GLY A 164 4.32 16.11 -2.25
CA GLY A 164 5.45 16.39 -3.13
C GLY A 164 5.84 15.19 -3.99
N GLY A 165 6.88 15.36 -4.80
CA GLY A 165 7.36 14.32 -5.70
C GLY A 165 8.21 14.89 -6.82
N SER A 166 8.49 14.08 -7.84
CA SER A 166 9.15 14.57 -9.06
C SER A 166 8.23 15.55 -9.80
N PRO A 167 8.66 16.80 -10.08
CA PRO A 167 7.83 17.78 -10.77
C PRO A 167 7.31 17.29 -12.12
N GLN A 168 8.17 16.62 -12.90
CA GLN A 168 7.81 16.08 -14.21
C GLN A 168 6.75 14.96 -14.09
N TYR A 169 6.80 14.17 -13.02
CA TYR A 169 5.80 13.13 -12.77
C TYR A 169 4.45 13.73 -12.40
N LEU A 170 4.43 14.77 -11.56
CA LEU A 170 3.20 15.45 -11.15
C LEU A 170 2.57 16.23 -12.30
N GLU A 171 3.38 16.82 -13.19
CA GLU A 171 2.90 17.42 -14.43
C GLU A 171 2.33 16.37 -15.39
N TRP A 172 2.98 15.21 -15.55
CA TRP A 172 2.43 14.11 -16.33
C TRP A 172 1.11 13.58 -15.73
N LEU A 173 1.02 13.47 -14.41
CA LEU A 173 -0.21 13.07 -13.70
C LEU A 173 -1.36 14.03 -14.04
N LYS A 174 -1.11 15.33 -13.93
CA LYS A 174 -2.06 16.37 -14.35
C LYS A 174 -2.47 16.16 -15.81
N ASN A 175 -1.52 16.07 -16.74
CA ASN A 175 -1.82 15.99 -18.17
C ASN A 175 -2.50 14.67 -18.61
N SER A 176 -2.36 13.61 -17.83
CA SER A 176 -2.95 12.29 -18.10
C SER A 176 -4.38 12.14 -17.56
N THR A 177 -4.85 13.10 -16.77
CA THR A 177 -6.16 13.09 -16.12
C THR A 177 -7.05 14.18 -16.69
N ARG A 178 -8.37 13.97 -16.66
CA ARG A 178 -9.34 15.00 -17.06
C ARG A 178 -9.40 16.13 -16.02
N ASP A 179 -9.95 17.27 -16.43
CA ASP A 179 -10.11 18.43 -15.55
C ASP A 179 -11.26 18.27 -14.56
#